data_AF-A0A2M8Q5X7-F1
#
_entry.id   AF-A0A2M8Q5X7-F1
#
_cell.length_a   1.000
_cell.length_b   1.000
_cell.length_c   1.000
_cell.angle_alpha   90.00
_cell.angle_beta   90.00
_cell.angle_gamma   90.00
#
_symmetry.space_group_name_H-M   'P 1'
#
loop_
_entity.id
_entity.type
_entity.pdbx_description
1 polymer ?
#
loop_
_entity_poly.entity_id
_entity_poly.type
_entity_poly.pdbx_seq_one_letter_code
_entity_poly.pdbx_strand_id
1 'polypeptide(L)'
;MIEQSRKELLDRAIDSNPNAAINYVLRGELWLLNEEYHAAIADFEKAIMLAEQEVELCDWVYLPQAILDRARQGLKMAKAFI
;
A
#
# COMPACT_ATOMS: atom_id res chain seq x y z
N MET A 1 -11.74 14.24 11.99
CA MET A 1 -12.45 13.96 10.71
C MET A 1 -11.55 14.03 9.47
N ILE A 2 -10.21 14.00 9.58
CA ILE A 2 -9.32 14.02 8.39
C ILE A 2 -9.02 12.59 7.92
N GLU A 3 -8.92 11.63 8.84
CA GLU A 3 -8.60 10.22 8.55
C GLU A 3 -9.72 9.49 7.81
N GLN A 4 -10.99 9.71 8.17
CA GLN A 4 -12.14 9.15 7.45
C GLN A 4 -12.19 9.64 5.99
N SER A 5 -11.99 10.94 5.76
CA SER A 5 -11.92 11.50 4.41
C SER A 5 -10.75 10.95 3.59
N ARG A 6 -9.62 10.67 4.26
CA ARG A 6 -8.44 10.07 3.61
C ARG A 6 -8.69 8.61 3.22
N LYS A 7 -9.36 7.83 4.07
CA LYS A 7 -9.76 6.46 3.76
C LYS A 7 -10.68 6.42 2.53
N GLU A 8 -11.75 7.23 2.52
CA GLU A 8 -12.70 7.27 1.42
C GLU A 8 -12.07 7.68 0.09
N LEU A 9 -11.10 8.60 0.13
CA LEU A 9 -10.33 8.98 -1.06
C LEU A 9 -9.52 7.80 -1.61
N LEU A 10 -8.87 7.03 -0.73
CA LEU A 10 -8.07 5.87 -1.11
C LEU A 10 -8.94 4.71 -1.62
N ASP A 11 -10.09 4.47 -1.00
CA ASP A 11 -11.04 3.45 -1.46
C ASP A 11 -11.52 3.77 -2.89
N ARG A 12 -11.93 5.02 -3.17
CA ARG A 12 -12.29 5.43 -4.54
C ARG A 12 -11.12 5.35 -5.52
N ALA A 13 -9.91 5.65 -5.08
CA ALA A 13 -8.72 5.53 -5.92
C ALA A 13 -8.43 4.07 -6.30
N ILE A 14 -8.65 3.14 -5.36
CA ILE A 14 -8.55 1.69 -5.58
C ILE A 14 -9.66 1.22 -6.53
N ASP A 15 -10.90 1.67 -6.33
CA ASP A 15 -12.02 1.30 -7.22
C ASP A 15 -11.76 1.76 -8.66
N SER A 16 -11.17 2.95 -8.84
CA SER A 16 -10.85 3.49 -10.16
C SER A 16 -9.61 2.86 -10.79
N ASN A 17 -8.61 2.47 -9.99
CA ASN A 17 -7.40 1.82 -10.47
C ASN A 17 -6.92 0.76 -9.45
N PRO A 18 -7.43 -0.48 -9.56
CA PRO A 18 -7.15 -1.54 -8.60
C PRO A 18 -5.76 -2.16 -8.75
N ASN A 19 -5.03 -1.80 -9.80
CA ASN A 19 -3.68 -2.31 -10.05
C ASN A 19 -2.58 -1.32 -9.62
N ALA A 20 -2.96 -0.12 -9.18
CA ALA A 20 -2.00 0.86 -8.67
C ALA A 20 -1.52 0.45 -7.26
N ALA A 21 -0.34 -0.17 -7.20
CA ALA A 21 0.29 -0.62 -5.96
C ALA A 21 0.39 0.50 -4.89
N ILE A 22 0.65 1.74 -5.32
CA ILE A 22 0.76 2.91 -4.44
C ILE A 22 -0.52 3.18 -3.62
N ASN A 23 -1.71 2.92 -4.17
CA ASN A 23 -2.96 3.18 -3.45
C ASN A 23 -3.09 2.27 -2.22
N TYR A 24 -2.65 1.02 -2.34
CA TYR A 24 -2.61 0.08 -1.24
C TYR A 24 -1.52 0.44 -0.21
N VAL A 25 -0.34 0.91 -0.64
CA VAL A 25 0.68 1.41 0.31
C VAL A 25 0.13 2.55 1.15
N LEU A 26 -0.48 3.54 0.51
CA LEU A 26 -1.02 4.71 1.20
C LEU A 26 -2.16 4.34 2.17
N ARG A 27 -2.97 3.32 1.83
CA ARG A 27 -4.03 2.82 2.71
C ARG A 27 -3.47 1.98 3.86
N GLY A 28 -2.48 1.15 3.60
CA GLY A 28 -1.76 0.40 4.64
C GLY A 28 -1.09 1.31 5.67
N GLU A 29 -0.53 2.44 5.25
CA GLU A 29 0.01 3.45 6.17
C GLU A 29 -1.08 4.14 6.99
N LEU A 30 -2.24 4.43 6.39
CA LEU A 30 -3.37 4.96 7.14
C LEU A 30 -3.84 3.95 8.20
N TRP A 31 -3.85 2.67 7.88
CA TRP A 31 -4.15 1.61 8.85
C TRP A 31 -3.11 1.50 9.96
N LEU A 32 -1.82 1.63 9.65
CA LEU A 32 -0.75 1.69 10.66
C LEU A 32 -0.96 2.85 11.64
N LEU A 33 -1.31 4.02 11.12
CA LEU A 33 -1.60 5.20 11.96
C LEU A 33 -2.83 5.00 12.83
N ASN A 34 -3.79 4.20 12.37
CA ASN A 34 -5.00 3.85 13.11
C ASN A 34 -4.84 2.60 13.97
N GLU A 35 -3.63 2.04 14.09
CA GLU A 35 -3.32 0.81 14.84
C GLU A 35 -4.07 -0.45 14.34
N GLU A 36 -4.60 -0.40 13.12
CA GLU A 36 -5.31 -1.50 12.46
C GLU A 36 -4.31 -2.41 11.73
N TYR A 37 -3.44 -3.08 12.48
CA TYR A 37 -2.26 -3.76 11.93
C TYR A 37 -2.58 -4.89 10.96
N HIS A 38 -3.67 -5.64 11.17
CA HIS A 38 -4.09 -6.69 10.23
C HIS A 38 -4.51 -6.14 8.87
N ALA A 39 -5.27 -5.03 8.87
CA ALA A 39 -5.67 -4.35 7.64
C ALA A 39 -4.44 -3.76 6.92
N ALA A 40 -3.51 -3.19 7.69
CA ALA A 40 -2.24 -2.68 7.14
C ALA A 40 -1.43 -3.78 6.44
N ILE A 41 -1.29 -4.95 7.07
CA ILE A 41 -0.58 -6.09 6.48
C ILE A 41 -1.19 -6.51 5.15
N ALA A 42 -2.52 -6.68 5.10
CA ALA A 42 -3.22 -7.11 3.90
C ALA A 42 -2.98 -6.13 2.74
N ASP A 43 -3.05 -4.82 3.02
CA ASP A 43 -2.79 -3.78 2.02
C ASP A 43 -1.32 -3.74 1.58
N PHE A 44 -0.35 -3.89 2.49
CA PHE A 44 1.06 -3.95 2.10
C PHE A 44 1.41 -5.20 1.29
N GLU A 45 0.84 -6.36 1.63
CA GLU A 45 1.02 -7.59 0.87
C GLU A 45 0.43 -7.46 -0.54
N LYS A 46 -0.74 -6.83 -0.67
CA LYS A 46 -1.33 -6.51 -1.97
C LYS A 46 -0.48 -5.54 -2.79
N ALA A 47 0.06 -4.51 -2.15
CA ALA A 47 0.96 -3.55 -2.80
C ALA A 47 2.23 -4.22 -3.33
N ILE A 48 2.85 -5.12 -2.55
CA ILE A 48 4.03 -5.88 -2.97
C ILE A 48 3.72 -6.72 -4.21
N MET A 49 2.63 -7.49 -4.18
CA MET A 49 2.23 -8.33 -5.31
C MET A 49 2.00 -7.51 -6.59
N LEU A 50 1.34 -6.35 -6.48
CA LEU A 50 1.08 -5.49 -7.63
C LEU A 50 2.35 -4.80 -8.13
N ALA A 51 3.21 -4.31 -7.24
CA ALA A 51 4.47 -3.69 -7.62
C ALA A 51 5.39 -4.70 -8.32
N GLU A 52 5.45 -5.95 -7.86
CA GLU A 52 6.25 -7.00 -8.49
C GLU A 52 5.71 -7.38 -9.89
N GLN A 53 4.39 -7.32 -10.11
CA GLN A 53 3.79 -7.49 -11.44
C GLN A 53 4.02 -6.26 -12.34
N GLU A 54 4.07 -5.06 -11.77
CA GLU A 54 4.31 -3.81 -12.50
C GLU A 54 5.77 -3.67 -12.94
N VAL A 55 6.73 -4.20 -12.17
CA VAL A 55 8.15 -4.33 -12.53
C VAL A 55 8.33 -5.10 -13.85
N GLU A 56 7.44 -6.04 -14.15
CA GLU A 56 7.49 -6.83 -15.38
C GLU A 56 7.04 -6.05 -16.63
N LEU A 57 6.36 -4.91 -16.46
CA LEU A 57 5.69 -4.20 -17.53
C LEU A 57 6.39 -2.91 -18.00
N CYS A 58 7.35 -2.36 -17.24
CA CYS A 58 7.92 -1.03 -17.51
C CYS A 58 9.46 -1.01 -17.38
N ASP A 59 10.16 -0.66 -18.46
CA ASP A 59 11.62 -0.47 -18.50
C ASP A 59 12.14 0.64 -17.55
N TRP A 60 11.25 1.43 -16.91
CA TRP A 60 11.61 2.38 -15.85
C TRP A 60 11.49 1.74 -14.46
N VAL A 61 12.48 0.92 -14.11
CA VAL A 61 12.65 0.18 -12.83
C VAL A 61 12.54 1.06 -11.56
N TYR A 62 12.64 2.39 -11.68
CA TYR A 62 12.77 3.30 -10.55
C TYR A 62 11.49 3.52 -9.72
N LEU A 63 10.31 3.63 -10.34
CA LEU A 63 9.06 3.86 -9.61
C LEU A 63 8.57 2.62 -8.85
N PRO A 64 8.62 1.40 -9.44
CA PRO A 64 8.18 0.20 -8.74
C PRO A 64 9.05 -0.15 -7.53
N GLN A 65 10.38 0.10 -7.60
CA GLN A 65 11.29 -0.25 -6.50
C GLN A 65 11.01 0.59 -5.25
N ALA A 66 10.77 1.89 -5.38
CA ALA A 66 10.46 2.75 -4.23
C ALA A 66 9.13 2.35 -3.56
N ILE A 67 8.13 1.96 -4.34
CA ILE A 67 6.84 1.46 -3.83
C ILE A 67 7.05 0.14 -3.09
N LEU A 68 7.85 -0.76 -3.68
CA LEU A 68 8.17 -2.06 -3.11
C LEU A 68 8.92 -1.93 -1.77
N ASP A 69 9.92 -1.06 -1.71
CA ASP A 69 10.69 -0.80 -0.48
C ASP A 69 9.79 -0.23 0.62
N ARG A 70 8.92 0.74 0.27
CA ARG A 70 7.96 1.34 1.20
C ARG A 70 6.94 0.33 1.71
N ALA A 71 6.41 -0.52 0.83
CA ALA A 71 5.47 -1.57 1.19
C ALA A 71 6.12 -2.62 2.12
N ARG A 72 7.36 -3.04 1.83
CA ARG A 72 8.12 -3.98 2.69
C ARG A 72 8.43 -3.40 4.05
N GLN A 73 8.80 -2.11 4.12
CA GLN A 73 9.02 -1.43 5.38
C GLN A 73 7.72 -1.33 6.20
N GLY A 74 6.61 -0.92 5.58
CA GLY A 74 5.29 -0.87 6.20
C GLY A 74 4.84 -2.24 6.71
N LEU A 75 5.04 -3.29 5.92
CA LEU A 75 4.75 -4.67 6.30
C LEU A 75 5.56 -5.10 7.53
N LYS A 76 6.86 -4.79 7.55
CA LYS A 76 7.73 -5.09 8.70
C LYS A 76 7.28 -4.34 9.95
N MET A 77 6.89 -3.07 9.81
CA MET A 77 6.37 -2.28 10.93
C MET A 77 5.05 -2.85 11.45
N ALA A 78 4.10 -3.16 10.56
CA ALA A 78 2.81 -3.71 10.96
C ALA A 78 2.94 -5.06 11.68
N LYS A 79 3.83 -5.93 11.18
CA LYS A 79 4.14 -7.23 11.81
C LYS A 79 4.89 -7.11 13.13
N ALA A 80 5.46 -5.95 13.47
CA ALA A 80 6.16 -5.76 14.75
C ALA A 80 5.20 -5.53 15.93
N PHE A 81 3.91 -5.23 15.66
CA PHE A 81 2.90 -4.92 16.67
C PHE A 81 1.86 -6.04 16.87
N ILE A 82 2.11 -7.22 16.31
CA ILE A 82 1.25 -8.42 16.40
C ILE A 82 2.06 -9.54 17.03
#